data_AF-A0A066XEA6-F1
#
_entry.id   AF-A0A066XEA6-F1
#
_cell.length_a   1.000
_cell.length_b   1.000
_cell.length_c   1.000
_cell.angle_alpha   90.00
_cell.angle_beta   90.00
_cell.angle_gamma   90.00
#
_symmetry.space_group_name_H-M   'P 1'
#
loop_
_entity.id
_entity.type
_entity.pdbx_description
1 polymer ?
#
loop_
_entity_poly.entity_id
_entity_poly.type
_entity_poly.pdbx_seq_one_letter_code
_entity_poly.pdbx_strand_id
1 'polypeptide(L)'
;MKAHYITLGAFAGLVYAQTPGTAEPTAIKAIDQCTRTAFETCPGDITAEHRCLKTETSAGLLSDQCVFSCPADSQCLSACGEGAGAAWCDVSGGCYCDGLWDSARAAPSDPADLSWVKKWAAVGDSYSAGIGSGEPYPNSSEACARYDHSYPAYIQSHDFMPQDPPAAFNYLSCSGATTTQVLDNQVMGMYTGYDVITVSAGGNDVGLSALLNACVYQWNPFTSCPKELQKSLDLIQDVLPGNLDRLYAGLKNKVKPGRKIYVTGYATFFDNTTTLCDHVSWNFWFNVIDTQYLTSDRRTRMNELVLATNAAIQAAVQRAGDAFEYVGYDEYFTARRGRFCEAGVQEPDADRKGLLFFERSTESVDMTPLGRRKIAAPELSGSEAGTAALQGRQADDDDGTEVSFEKYITNAIAEARAKNPSLVASLPDNRAFRARAGLKMSQFIGDDFKRVFHPQPAGHAIIANLVVGRMINGTAAAQTSSRNAMVATGAASACRSGRPCRRR
;
A
#
# COMPACT_ATOMS: atom_id res chain seq x y z
N MET A 1 -51.07 49.61 -17.89
CA MET A 1 -49.93 50.54 -18.04
C MET A 1 -48.72 49.68 -18.39
N LYS A 2 -48.44 49.54 -19.69
CA LYS A 2 -47.37 50.23 -20.44
C LYS A 2 -46.08 49.41 -20.46
N ALA A 3 -45.98 48.58 -21.50
CA ALA A 3 -44.73 48.07 -22.04
C ALA A 3 -43.90 49.25 -22.56
N HIS A 4 -42.60 49.26 -22.26
CA HIS A 4 -41.65 50.20 -22.86
C HIS A 4 -40.71 49.45 -23.78
N TYR A 5 -40.94 49.66 -25.08
CA TYR A 5 -39.94 49.57 -26.13
C TYR A 5 -38.95 50.74 -25.96
N ILE A 6 -37.66 50.47 -26.08
CA ILE A 6 -36.68 51.44 -26.60
C ILE A 6 -35.80 50.71 -27.61
N THR A 7 -35.89 51.15 -28.85
CA THR A 7 -34.98 50.88 -29.97
C THR A 7 -34.12 52.12 -30.25
N LEU A 8 -32.98 51.87 -30.90
CA LEU A 8 -32.12 52.73 -31.72
C LEU A 8 -30.82 53.29 -31.09
N GLY A 9 -29.72 52.85 -31.71
CA GLY A 9 -28.41 53.47 -31.70
C GLY A 9 -27.51 52.77 -32.72
N ALA A 10 -27.70 53.07 -34.01
CA ALA A 10 -26.83 52.63 -35.09
C ALA A 10 -25.62 53.57 -35.20
N PHE A 11 -24.40 53.02 -35.22
CA PHE A 11 -23.26 53.60 -35.92
C PHE A 11 -22.42 52.47 -36.51
N ALA A 12 -22.35 52.47 -37.85
CA ALA A 12 -21.43 51.66 -38.63
C ALA A 12 -20.02 52.22 -38.49
N GLY A 13 -19.01 51.33 -38.44
CA GLY A 13 -17.61 51.72 -38.56
C GLY A 13 -16.64 50.60 -38.21
N LEU A 14 -15.92 50.13 -39.23
CA LEU A 14 -14.77 49.21 -39.21
C LEU A 14 -15.09 47.71 -39.13
N VAL A 15 -15.38 47.15 -40.31
CA VAL A 15 -15.07 45.76 -40.64
C VAL A 15 -13.55 45.63 -40.65
N TYR A 16 -12.97 45.05 -39.59
CA TYR A 16 -11.72 44.34 -39.72
C TYR A 16 -12.05 42.98 -40.32
N ALA A 17 -11.63 42.76 -41.56
CA ALA A 17 -11.56 41.43 -42.12
C ALA A 17 -10.57 40.64 -41.25
N GLN A 18 -11.09 39.80 -40.36
CA GLN A 18 -10.30 38.71 -39.81
C GLN A 18 -10.03 37.76 -40.98
N THR A 19 -8.76 37.66 -41.35
CA THR A 19 -8.23 36.49 -42.04
C THR A 19 -8.74 35.23 -41.33
N PRO A 20 -9.12 34.16 -42.06
CA PRO A 20 -9.52 32.91 -41.44
C PRO A 20 -8.31 32.39 -40.64
N GLY A 21 -8.32 32.66 -39.34
CA GLY A 21 -7.37 32.08 -38.40
C GLY A 21 -7.57 30.58 -38.44
N THR A 22 -6.51 29.86 -38.78
CA THR A 22 -6.41 28.41 -38.63
C THR A 22 -6.80 28.06 -37.19
N ALA A 23 -7.93 27.39 -37.00
CA ALA A 23 -8.30 26.85 -35.70
C ALA A 23 -7.13 25.98 -35.20
N GLU A 24 -6.69 26.18 -33.96
CA GLU A 24 -5.68 25.30 -33.37
C GLU A 24 -6.17 23.86 -33.42
N PRO A 25 -5.33 22.90 -33.85
CA PRO A 25 -5.77 21.51 -33.97
C PRO A 25 -6.12 20.96 -32.60
N THR A 26 -7.30 20.36 -32.48
CA THR A 26 -7.75 19.74 -31.23
C THR A 26 -6.96 18.46 -30.99
N ALA A 27 -6.14 18.45 -29.94
CA ALA A 27 -5.34 17.30 -29.55
C ALA A 27 -6.18 16.22 -28.84
N ILE A 28 -6.11 14.99 -29.32
CA ILE A 28 -6.78 13.82 -28.74
C ILE A 28 -5.82 13.13 -27.77
N LYS A 29 -6.22 12.94 -26.51
CA LYS A 29 -5.39 12.23 -25.52
C LYS A 29 -5.61 10.72 -25.60
N ALA A 30 -4.52 9.97 -25.71
CA ALA A 30 -4.54 8.53 -25.53
C ALA A 30 -4.81 8.18 -24.07
N ILE A 31 -5.60 7.12 -23.86
CA ILE A 31 -5.99 6.65 -22.54
C ILE A 31 -5.59 5.20 -22.28
N ASP A 32 -5.14 4.46 -23.31
CA ASP A 32 -4.67 3.07 -23.22
C ASP A 32 -3.79 2.67 -24.43
N GLN A 33 -3.12 1.51 -24.32
CA GLN A 33 -2.47 0.84 -25.46
C GLN A 33 -3.51 0.26 -26.41
N CYS A 34 -3.22 0.32 -27.71
CA CYS A 34 -3.99 -0.41 -28.70
C CYS A 34 -3.95 -1.91 -28.48
N THR A 35 -4.92 -2.55 -29.12
CA THR A 35 -4.93 -4.00 -29.30
C THR A 35 -3.77 -4.48 -30.17
N ARG A 36 -3.29 -5.71 -29.94
CA ARG A 36 -2.20 -6.30 -30.73
C ARG A 36 -2.52 -6.40 -32.22
N THR A 37 -3.74 -6.83 -32.55
CA THR A 37 -4.13 -6.93 -33.95
C THR A 37 -4.24 -5.55 -34.59
N ALA A 38 -4.75 -4.53 -33.90
CA ALA A 38 -4.77 -3.17 -34.46
C ALA A 38 -3.36 -2.67 -34.72
N PHE A 39 -2.43 -2.90 -33.79
CA PHE A 39 -1.01 -2.60 -33.97
C PHE A 39 -0.39 -3.37 -35.16
N GLU A 40 -0.63 -4.67 -35.27
CA GLU A 40 -0.14 -5.51 -36.38
C GLU A 40 -0.76 -5.10 -37.73
N THR A 41 -1.95 -4.51 -37.73
CA THR A 41 -2.59 -3.95 -38.93
C THR A 41 -2.18 -2.51 -39.23
N CYS A 42 -1.42 -1.86 -38.34
CA CYS A 42 -0.88 -0.55 -38.65
C CYS A 42 0.07 -0.67 -39.85
N PRO A 43 0.02 0.27 -40.80
CA PRO A 43 0.90 0.25 -41.95
C PRO A 43 2.37 0.21 -41.50
N GLY A 44 3.07 -0.88 -41.81
CA GLY A 44 4.48 -1.06 -41.43
C GLY A 44 5.46 -0.26 -42.30
N ASP A 45 4.98 0.32 -43.40
CA ASP A 45 5.78 1.09 -44.36
C ASP A 45 5.49 2.58 -44.25
N ILE A 46 6.11 3.20 -43.25
CA ILE A 46 6.34 4.64 -43.23
C ILE A 46 7.77 4.84 -42.73
N THR A 47 8.47 5.81 -43.32
CA THR A 47 9.88 6.13 -43.09
C THR A 47 10.15 6.73 -41.68
N ALA A 48 9.30 6.43 -40.70
CA ALA A 48 9.17 7.07 -39.39
C ALA A 48 8.71 6.05 -38.33
N GLU A 49 8.98 6.33 -37.05
CA GLU A 49 8.42 5.55 -35.95
C GLU A 49 6.89 5.61 -35.98
N HIS A 50 6.23 4.46 -35.82
CA HIS A 50 4.77 4.32 -35.74
C HIS A 50 4.34 3.77 -34.39
N ARG A 51 3.12 4.10 -33.97
CA ARG A 51 2.49 3.63 -32.75
C ARG A 51 1.02 3.32 -32.99
N CYS A 52 0.43 2.60 -32.05
CA CYS A 52 -1.02 2.46 -31.97
C CYS A 52 -1.49 2.92 -30.59
N LEU A 53 -2.38 3.91 -30.58
CA LEU A 53 -2.95 4.54 -29.39
C LEU A 53 -4.44 4.25 -29.27
N LYS A 54 -4.92 3.98 -28.05
CA LYS A 54 -6.35 3.89 -27.77
C LYS A 54 -6.87 5.22 -27.26
N THR A 55 -7.89 5.76 -27.91
CA THR A 55 -8.44 7.10 -27.64
C THR A 55 -9.93 7.05 -27.39
N GLU A 56 -10.46 8.04 -26.67
CA GLU A 56 -11.89 8.23 -26.51
C GLU A 56 -12.43 9.11 -27.65
N THR A 57 -13.48 8.65 -28.32
CA THR A 57 -14.15 9.39 -29.41
C THR A 57 -15.19 10.36 -28.85
N SER A 58 -15.67 11.29 -29.68
CA SER A 58 -16.77 12.21 -29.32
C SER A 58 -18.09 11.51 -28.96
N ALA A 59 -18.23 10.22 -29.28
CA ALA A 59 -19.35 9.38 -28.88
C ALA A 59 -19.11 8.62 -27.55
N GLY A 60 -17.98 8.84 -26.88
CA GLY A 60 -17.57 8.11 -25.67
C GLY A 60 -17.07 6.68 -25.93
N LEU A 61 -16.92 6.27 -27.20
CA LEU A 61 -16.40 4.95 -27.57
C LEU A 61 -14.88 4.96 -27.66
N LEU A 62 -14.24 3.87 -27.23
CA LEU A 62 -12.80 3.68 -27.39
C LEU A 62 -12.45 3.24 -28.81
N SER A 63 -11.44 3.86 -29.41
CA SER A 63 -10.95 3.56 -30.76
C SER A 63 -9.44 3.36 -30.79
N ASP A 64 -8.98 2.32 -31.47
CA ASP A 64 -7.56 2.11 -31.76
C ASP A 64 -7.15 2.96 -32.96
N GLN A 65 -6.07 3.73 -32.83
CA GLN A 65 -5.58 4.66 -33.85
C GLN A 65 -4.11 4.38 -34.15
N CYS A 66 -3.82 4.05 -35.41
CA CYS A 66 -2.46 3.98 -35.91
C CYS A 66 -1.95 5.40 -36.19
N VAL A 67 -0.89 5.78 -35.51
CA VAL A 67 -0.32 7.12 -35.57
C VAL A 67 1.19 7.00 -35.81
N PHE A 68 1.80 8.09 -36.27
CA PHE A 68 3.20 8.14 -36.62
C PHE A 68 3.85 9.42 -36.16
N SER A 69 5.19 9.43 -36.12
CA SER A 69 5.92 10.61 -35.70
C SER A 69 5.51 11.81 -36.54
N CYS A 70 5.07 12.88 -35.89
CA CYS A 70 4.69 14.09 -36.58
C CYS A 70 5.87 14.70 -37.36
N PRO A 71 5.63 15.31 -38.53
CA PRO A 71 6.61 16.17 -39.18
C PRO A 71 7.16 17.23 -38.22
N ALA A 72 8.42 17.63 -38.39
CA ALA A 72 9.10 18.58 -37.50
C ALA A 72 8.43 19.97 -37.43
N ASP A 73 7.64 20.32 -38.45
CA ASP A 73 6.87 21.56 -38.57
C ASP A 73 5.38 21.39 -38.21
N SER A 74 4.97 20.22 -37.72
CA SER A 74 3.57 19.93 -37.39
C SER A 74 3.09 20.74 -36.18
N GLN A 75 1.91 21.34 -36.32
CA GLN A 75 1.20 22.03 -35.23
C GLN A 75 0.82 21.09 -34.07
N CYS A 76 0.81 19.77 -34.29
CA CYS A 76 0.57 18.79 -33.23
C CYS A 76 1.67 18.80 -32.16
N LEU A 77 2.92 19.16 -32.52
CA LEU A 77 4.04 19.26 -31.59
C LEU A 77 3.80 20.32 -30.51
N SER A 78 3.12 21.41 -30.85
CA SER A 78 2.71 22.46 -29.91
C SER A 78 1.35 22.20 -29.25
N ALA A 79 0.46 21.44 -29.90
CA ALA A 79 -0.88 21.16 -29.38
C ALA A 79 -0.87 20.15 -28.21
N CYS A 80 0.09 19.22 -28.20
CA CYS A 80 0.34 18.37 -27.04
C CYS A 80 1.14 19.13 -25.99
N GLY A 81 0.44 19.89 -25.13
CA GLY A 81 1.06 20.69 -24.07
C GLY A 81 1.85 19.88 -23.04
N GLU A 82 2.55 20.57 -22.13
CA GLU A 82 3.34 19.94 -21.07
C GLU A 82 2.48 18.95 -20.25
N GLY A 83 2.92 17.68 -20.19
CA GLY A 83 2.23 16.60 -19.49
C GLY A 83 1.22 15.79 -20.32
N ALA A 84 1.03 16.10 -21.61
CA ALA A 84 0.18 15.32 -22.51
C ALA A 84 0.90 14.14 -23.21
N GLY A 85 2.22 14.02 -23.05
CA GLY A 85 3.03 13.00 -23.73
C GLY A 85 3.60 13.45 -25.07
N ALA A 86 4.21 12.55 -25.84
CA ALA A 86 4.71 12.90 -27.18
C ALA A 86 3.55 13.07 -28.17
N ALA A 87 3.73 13.94 -29.17
CA ALA A 87 2.75 14.20 -30.21
C ALA A 87 2.91 13.24 -31.38
N TRP A 88 1.79 12.70 -31.83
CA TRP A 88 1.66 11.75 -32.92
C TRP A 88 0.61 12.22 -33.91
N CYS A 89 0.83 11.91 -35.18
CA CYS A 89 0.01 12.34 -36.30
C CYS A 89 -0.61 11.11 -36.97
N ASP A 90 -1.86 11.21 -37.41
CA ASP A 90 -2.43 10.22 -38.33
C ASP A 90 -2.32 10.67 -39.80
N VAL A 91 -2.71 9.80 -40.72
CA VAL A 91 -2.67 10.05 -42.16
C VAL A 91 -3.57 11.20 -42.61
N SER A 92 -4.53 11.62 -41.77
CA SER A 92 -5.44 12.74 -41.99
C SER A 92 -4.99 14.04 -41.32
N GLY A 93 -3.84 14.04 -40.64
CA GLY A 93 -3.32 15.20 -39.92
C GLY A 93 -3.94 15.40 -38.53
N GLY A 94 -4.63 14.39 -37.99
CA GLY A 94 -5.14 14.41 -36.61
C GLY A 94 -4.00 14.39 -35.59
N CYS A 95 -4.15 15.18 -34.51
CA CYS A 95 -3.15 15.26 -33.45
C CYS A 95 -3.51 14.34 -32.27
N TYR A 96 -2.60 13.46 -31.92
CA TYR A 96 -2.75 12.51 -30.82
C TYR A 96 -1.60 12.66 -29.82
N CYS A 97 -1.92 12.84 -28.56
CA CYS A 97 -0.92 12.88 -27.49
C CYS A 97 -0.92 11.54 -26.77
N ASP A 98 0.25 10.91 -26.67
CA ASP A 98 0.35 9.55 -26.13
C ASP A 98 0.12 9.45 -24.63
N GLY A 99 -0.12 10.55 -23.90
CA GLY A 99 -0.46 10.51 -22.49
C GLY A 99 0.65 9.92 -21.60
N LEU A 100 1.90 9.97 -22.06
CA LEU A 100 3.06 9.31 -21.41
C LEU A 100 2.97 7.77 -21.41
N TRP A 101 2.13 7.21 -22.29
CA TRP A 101 2.14 5.79 -22.57
C TRP A 101 3.37 5.44 -23.38
N ASP A 102 4.17 4.53 -22.85
CA ASP A 102 5.27 3.92 -23.61
C ASP A 102 4.67 2.84 -24.53
N SER A 103 3.90 3.28 -25.53
CA SER A 103 3.05 2.48 -26.42
C SER A 103 3.66 2.29 -27.81
N ALA A 104 4.97 2.04 -27.86
CA ALA A 104 5.56 1.39 -29.04
C ALA A 104 5.28 -0.13 -29.08
N ARG A 105 4.43 -0.68 -28.18
CA ARG A 105 4.17 -2.12 -28.10
C ARG A 105 2.70 -2.42 -27.82
N ALA A 106 2.18 -3.38 -28.58
CA ALA A 106 0.92 -4.05 -28.31
C ALA A 106 0.90 -4.72 -26.93
N ALA A 107 -0.30 -4.92 -26.38
CA ALA A 107 -0.48 -5.85 -25.27
C ALA A 107 0.15 -7.22 -25.62
N PRO A 108 0.92 -7.85 -24.71
CA PRO A 108 1.58 -9.13 -24.97
C PRO A 108 0.60 -10.20 -25.44
N SER A 109 1.03 -11.18 -26.25
CA SER A 109 0.17 -12.30 -26.65
C SER A 109 -0.11 -13.27 -25.51
N ASP A 110 0.86 -13.43 -24.61
CA ASP A 110 0.73 -14.23 -23.41
C ASP A 110 0.26 -13.32 -22.26
N PRO A 111 -0.90 -13.55 -21.64
CA PRO A 111 -1.32 -12.80 -20.46
C PRO A 111 -0.32 -12.86 -19.30
N ALA A 112 0.50 -13.92 -19.24
CA ALA A 112 1.53 -14.08 -18.23
C ALA A 112 2.79 -13.23 -18.49
N ASP A 113 2.93 -12.66 -19.69
CA ASP A 113 4.01 -11.74 -20.01
C ASP A 113 3.75 -10.37 -19.37
N LEU A 114 4.37 -10.13 -18.21
CA LEU A 114 4.33 -8.84 -17.52
C LEU A 114 5.50 -7.93 -17.91
N SER A 115 6.13 -8.13 -19.07
CA SER A 115 7.24 -7.29 -19.54
C SER A 115 6.88 -5.81 -19.70
N TRP A 116 5.59 -5.46 -19.70
CA TRP A 116 5.11 -4.08 -19.68
C TRP A 116 5.36 -3.37 -18.34
N VAL A 117 5.60 -4.09 -17.24
CA VAL A 117 5.93 -3.52 -15.94
C VAL A 117 7.40 -3.07 -15.95
N LYS A 118 7.66 -1.82 -16.32
CA LYS A 118 9.01 -1.26 -16.37
C LYS A 118 9.38 -0.51 -15.11
N LYS A 119 8.39 0.14 -14.48
CA LYS A 119 8.56 0.92 -13.26
C LYS A 119 7.39 0.66 -12.32
N TRP A 120 7.66 0.22 -11.11
CA TRP A 120 6.60 -0.03 -10.13
C TRP A 120 7.04 0.33 -8.71
N ALA A 121 6.07 0.49 -7.81
CA ALA A 121 6.33 0.84 -6.43
C ALA A 121 5.49 0.02 -5.45
N ALA A 122 6.02 -0.18 -4.26
CA ALA A 122 5.27 -0.65 -3.11
C ALA A 122 5.30 0.42 -2.02
N VAL A 123 4.11 0.86 -1.61
CA VAL A 123 3.90 1.74 -0.46
C VAL A 123 3.06 1.02 0.59
N GLY A 124 3.07 1.54 1.80
CA GLY A 124 2.18 1.06 2.83
C GLY A 124 2.81 0.92 4.20
N ASP A 125 2.15 0.14 5.02
CA ASP A 125 2.53 -0.18 6.39
C ASP A 125 3.42 -1.43 6.49
N SER A 126 3.50 -2.00 7.70
CA SER A 126 4.33 -3.16 8.04
C SER A 126 3.92 -4.43 7.31
N TYR A 127 2.67 -4.57 6.86
CA TYR A 127 2.23 -5.71 6.06
C TYR A 127 2.72 -5.61 4.62
N SER A 128 3.01 -4.41 4.13
CA SER A 128 3.74 -4.26 2.87
C SER A 128 5.24 -4.36 3.06
N ALA A 129 5.79 -3.80 4.15
CA ALA A 129 7.22 -3.88 4.46
C ALA A 129 7.70 -5.31 4.75
N GLY A 130 6.82 -6.17 5.27
CA GLY A 130 7.13 -7.55 5.64
C GLY A 130 8.08 -7.64 6.82
N ILE A 131 7.80 -6.88 7.88
CA ILE A 131 8.64 -6.88 9.08
C ILE A 131 8.90 -8.31 9.58
N GLY A 132 10.18 -8.69 9.66
CA GLY A 132 10.63 -10.00 10.13
C GLY A 132 10.56 -11.13 9.10
N SER A 133 10.09 -10.89 7.87
CA SER A 133 10.04 -11.93 6.82
C SER A 133 11.35 -12.00 6.04
N GLY A 134 12.26 -12.90 6.44
CA GLY A 134 13.56 -13.07 5.77
C GLY A 134 14.62 -12.13 6.32
N GLU A 135 15.46 -11.59 5.44
CA GLU A 135 16.53 -10.66 5.78
C GLU A 135 16.13 -9.20 5.49
N PRO A 136 16.71 -8.21 6.20
CA PRO A 136 16.49 -6.81 5.90
C PRO A 136 16.84 -6.48 4.45
N TYR A 137 15.92 -5.83 3.74
CA TYR A 137 16.12 -5.45 2.35
C TYR A 137 17.30 -4.44 2.25
N PRO A 138 18.17 -4.50 1.22
CA PRO A 138 19.44 -3.74 1.19
C PRO A 138 19.38 -2.22 1.43
N ASN A 139 18.21 -1.58 1.23
CA ASN A 139 17.97 -0.15 1.47
C ASN A 139 16.84 0.11 2.50
N SER A 140 16.64 -0.83 3.41
CA SER A 140 15.72 -0.67 4.52
C SER A 140 16.38 0.10 5.66
N SER A 141 15.66 1.05 6.24
CA SER A 141 15.99 1.54 7.58
C SER A 141 15.45 0.57 8.63
N GLU A 142 16.08 0.51 9.80
CA GLU A 142 15.57 -0.24 10.96
C GLU A 142 14.14 0.22 11.32
N ALA A 143 13.83 1.51 11.14
CA ALA A 143 12.51 2.04 11.45
C ALA A 143 11.42 1.58 10.46
N CYS A 144 11.72 1.52 9.15
CA CYS A 144 10.74 1.08 8.16
C CYS A 144 10.64 -0.44 8.04
N ALA A 145 11.69 -1.17 8.41
CA ALA A 145 11.68 -2.62 8.55
C ALA A 145 11.12 -3.34 7.30
N ARG A 146 11.71 -3.04 6.13
CA ARG A 146 11.46 -3.71 4.86
C ARG A 146 12.34 -4.95 4.74
N TYR A 147 11.76 -6.09 4.40
CA TYR A 147 12.48 -7.36 4.28
C TYR A 147 12.32 -7.99 2.89
N ASP A 148 13.22 -8.92 2.57
CA ASP A 148 13.33 -9.56 1.25
C ASP A 148 12.38 -10.74 0.99
N HIS A 149 11.71 -11.27 2.02
CA HIS A 149 10.58 -12.21 1.88
C HIS A 149 9.21 -11.55 2.08
N SER A 150 9.16 -10.24 1.91
CA SER A 150 7.91 -9.48 1.88
C SER A 150 7.18 -9.69 0.53
N TYR A 151 5.87 -9.46 0.49
CA TYR A 151 5.12 -9.66 -0.76
C TYR A 151 5.63 -8.77 -1.91
N PRO A 152 6.07 -7.50 -1.68
CA PRO A 152 6.67 -6.73 -2.76
C PRO A 152 8.00 -7.31 -3.25
N ALA A 153 8.84 -7.80 -2.34
CA ALA A 153 10.11 -8.40 -2.73
C ALA A 153 9.88 -9.70 -3.54
N TYR A 154 8.90 -10.52 -3.17
CA TYR A 154 8.50 -11.68 -3.97
C TYR A 154 7.89 -11.32 -5.32
N ILE A 155 7.13 -10.22 -5.43
CA ILE A 155 6.69 -9.73 -6.73
C ILE A 155 7.92 -9.36 -7.58
N GLN A 156 8.88 -8.61 -7.03
CA GLN A 156 10.08 -8.19 -7.77
C GLN A 156 10.85 -9.37 -8.38
N SER A 157 10.99 -10.46 -7.63
CA SER A 157 11.71 -11.66 -8.07
C SER A 157 10.82 -12.71 -8.75
N HIS A 158 9.55 -12.42 -8.98
CA HIS A 158 8.63 -13.39 -9.59
C HIS A 158 8.99 -13.66 -11.05
N ASP A 159 8.91 -14.93 -11.46
CA ASP A 159 9.23 -15.38 -12.83
C ASP A 159 8.44 -14.68 -13.97
N PHE A 160 7.25 -14.14 -13.68
CA PHE A 160 6.46 -13.42 -14.67
C PHE A 160 6.86 -11.95 -14.81
N MET A 161 7.54 -11.40 -13.80
CA MET A 161 8.06 -10.04 -13.85
C MET A 161 9.32 -10.00 -14.70
N PRO A 162 9.58 -8.92 -15.45
CA PRO A 162 10.78 -8.82 -16.28
C PRO A 162 12.04 -8.90 -15.40
N GLN A 163 12.98 -9.74 -15.82
CA GLN A 163 14.25 -10.00 -15.13
C GLN A 163 15.48 -9.47 -15.88
N ASP A 164 15.36 -9.20 -17.18
CA ASP A 164 16.47 -8.71 -18.02
C ASP A 164 16.00 -7.61 -19.01
N PRO A 165 16.21 -6.31 -18.68
CA PRO A 165 16.57 -5.82 -17.35
C PRO A 165 15.39 -5.98 -16.37
N PRO A 166 15.66 -6.06 -15.05
CA PRO A 166 14.61 -6.11 -14.06
C PRO A 166 13.79 -4.82 -14.03
N ALA A 167 12.52 -4.91 -13.66
CA ALA A 167 11.67 -3.72 -13.46
C ALA A 167 12.30 -2.77 -12.43
N ALA A 168 12.28 -1.47 -12.70
CA ALA A 168 12.70 -0.45 -11.74
C ALA A 168 11.71 -0.43 -10.56
N PHE A 169 12.20 -0.78 -9.38
CA PHE A 169 11.38 -0.98 -8.20
C PHE A 169 11.65 0.05 -7.11
N ASN A 170 10.61 0.79 -6.72
CA ASN A 170 10.64 1.74 -5.62
C ASN A 170 9.97 1.13 -4.38
N TYR A 171 10.78 0.60 -3.47
CA TYR A 171 10.27 0.01 -2.23
C TYR A 171 10.19 1.06 -1.10
N LEU A 172 8.99 1.60 -0.87
CA LEU A 172 8.75 2.76 0.00
C LEU A 172 7.95 2.45 1.27
N SER A 173 7.39 1.24 1.39
CA SER A 173 6.63 0.79 2.55
C SER A 173 7.41 0.97 3.85
N CYS A 174 6.70 1.28 4.93
CA CYS A 174 7.30 1.61 6.21
C CYS A 174 6.41 1.14 7.36
N SER A 175 6.99 0.34 8.25
CA SER A 175 6.30 -0.22 9.40
C SER A 175 5.69 0.85 10.31
N GLY A 176 4.47 0.59 10.78
CA GLY A 176 3.72 1.49 11.65
C GLY A 176 3.08 2.71 10.97
N ALA A 177 3.19 2.85 9.64
CA ALA A 177 2.58 3.96 8.92
C ALA A 177 1.04 3.87 8.92
N THR A 178 0.36 4.97 9.26
CA THR A 178 -1.07 5.17 8.99
C THR A 178 -1.29 5.57 7.53
N THR A 179 -2.53 5.51 7.04
CA THR A 179 -2.88 5.98 5.68
C THR A 179 -2.44 7.42 5.40
N THR A 180 -2.58 8.31 6.39
CA THR A 180 -2.10 9.71 6.31
C THR A 180 -0.58 9.77 6.21
N GLN A 181 0.16 8.96 6.97
CA GLN A 181 1.62 8.91 6.89
C GLN A 181 2.12 8.25 5.60
N VAL A 182 1.39 7.27 5.05
CA VAL A 182 1.68 6.71 3.73
C VAL A 182 1.53 7.81 2.68
N LEU A 183 0.45 8.59 2.72
CA LEU A 183 0.26 9.73 1.83
C LEU A 183 1.40 10.74 1.97
N ASP A 184 1.60 11.26 3.17
CA ASP A 184 2.49 12.40 3.42
C ASP A 184 3.97 12.04 3.25
N ASN A 185 4.39 10.85 3.72
CA ASN A 185 5.82 10.51 3.80
C ASN A 185 6.29 9.56 2.69
N GLN A 186 5.36 8.85 2.03
CA GLN A 186 5.72 7.93 0.94
C GLN A 186 5.21 8.49 -0.40
N VAL A 187 3.91 8.72 -0.54
CA VAL A 187 3.28 9.06 -1.82
C VAL A 187 3.63 10.46 -2.30
N MET A 188 3.65 11.46 -1.43
CA MET A 188 3.97 12.84 -1.85
C MET A 188 5.37 12.96 -2.45
N GLY A 189 6.35 12.19 -1.92
CA GLY A 189 7.72 12.13 -2.44
C GLY A 189 7.91 11.21 -3.65
N MET A 190 6.90 10.46 -4.08
CA MET A 190 7.01 9.59 -5.25
C MET A 190 7.08 10.40 -6.55
N TYR A 191 7.94 9.94 -7.46
CA TYR A 191 7.87 10.28 -8.88
C TYR A 191 6.51 9.86 -9.49
N THR A 192 6.21 10.29 -10.71
CA THR A 192 5.03 9.83 -11.45
C THR A 192 5.41 8.76 -12.48
N GLY A 193 4.41 8.23 -13.19
CA GLY A 193 4.60 7.32 -14.31
C GLY A 193 4.89 5.88 -13.89
N TYR A 194 4.31 5.41 -12.79
CA TYR A 194 4.38 3.99 -12.42
C TYR A 194 3.42 3.16 -13.27
N ASP A 195 3.88 1.97 -13.68
CA ASP A 195 3.08 0.96 -14.37
C ASP A 195 2.23 0.15 -13.38
N VAL A 196 2.74 -0.06 -12.17
CA VAL A 196 2.05 -0.76 -11.08
C VAL A 196 2.38 -0.08 -9.76
N ILE A 197 1.39 0.02 -8.86
CA ILE A 197 1.63 0.35 -7.46
C ILE A 197 0.90 -0.68 -6.59
N THR A 198 1.55 -1.20 -5.55
CA THR A 198 0.88 -1.98 -4.50
C THR A 198 0.79 -1.16 -3.23
N VAL A 199 -0.32 -1.28 -2.50
CA VAL A 199 -0.54 -0.57 -1.23
C VAL A 199 -1.21 -1.45 -0.17
N SER A 200 -0.62 -1.46 1.03
CA SER A 200 -1.24 -1.94 2.28
C SER A 200 -1.33 -0.78 3.26
N ALA A 201 -2.52 -0.38 3.70
CA ALA A 201 -2.67 0.65 4.73
C ALA A 201 -4.03 0.52 5.42
N GLY A 202 -4.13 1.03 6.65
CA GLY A 202 -5.38 1.08 7.41
C GLY A 202 -5.33 0.36 8.76
N GLY A 203 -4.49 -0.67 8.92
CA GLY A 203 -4.39 -1.40 10.19
C GLY A 203 -3.91 -0.51 11.36
N ASN A 204 -2.98 0.40 11.10
CA ASN A 204 -2.50 1.36 12.10
C ASN A 204 -3.53 2.47 12.40
N ASP A 205 -4.32 2.88 11.42
CA ASP A 205 -5.38 3.89 11.56
C ASP A 205 -6.48 3.45 12.52
N VAL A 206 -6.78 2.15 12.53
CA VAL A 206 -7.83 1.55 13.37
C VAL A 206 -7.31 1.06 14.71
N GLY A 207 -6.06 1.40 15.06
CA GLY A 207 -5.50 1.15 16.38
C GLY A 207 -5.12 -0.32 16.65
N LEU A 208 -4.77 -1.11 15.62
CA LEU A 208 -4.46 -2.53 15.78
C LEU A 208 -3.44 -2.82 16.92
N SER A 209 -2.37 -2.04 17.03
CA SER A 209 -1.38 -2.22 18.10
C SER A 209 -1.94 -2.02 19.50
N ALA A 210 -2.87 -1.07 19.68
CA ALA A 210 -3.55 -0.85 20.95
C ALA A 210 -4.52 -1.99 21.25
N LEU A 211 -5.21 -2.49 20.23
CA LEU A 211 -6.11 -3.64 20.31
C LEU A 211 -5.35 -4.92 20.72
N LEU A 212 -4.23 -5.22 20.06
CA LEU A 212 -3.40 -6.39 20.39
C LEU A 212 -2.86 -6.30 21.82
N ASN A 213 -2.45 -5.12 22.28
CA ASN A 213 -2.10 -4.95 23.69
C ASN A 213 -3.29 -5.21 24.62
N ALA A 214 -4.46 -4.61 24.36
CA ALA A 214 -5.59 -4.71 25.27
C ALA A 214 -6.22 -6.11 25.30
N CYS A 215 -6.23 -6.81 24.17
CA CYS A 215 -6.98 -8.07 24.02
C CYS A 215 -6.11 -9.32 24.03
N VAL A 216 -4.80 -9.22 23.75
CA VAL A 216 -3.93 -10.40 23.57
C VAL A 216 -2.75 -10.38 24.54
N TYR A 217 -1.96 -9.31 24.54
CA TYR A 217 -0.67 -9.30 25.22
C TYR A 217 -0.70 -8.74 26.63
N GLN A 218 -1.57 -7.77 26.90
CA GLN A 218 -1.69 -7.04 28.16
C GLN A 218 -0.35 -6.59 28.77
N TRP A 219 0.63 -6.17 27.96
CA TRP A 219 1.88 -5.62 28.50
C TRP A 219 1.64 -4.32 29.28
N ASN A 220 0.57 -3.58 28.93
CA ASN A 220 0.03 -2.49 29.75
C ASN A 220 -1.27 -2.98 30.42
N PRO A 221 -1.26 -3.27 31.74
CA PRO A 221 -2.40 -3.83 32.46
C PRO A 221 -3.58 -2.86 32.57
N PHE A 222 -3.37 -1.56 32.35
CA PHE A 222 -4.39 -0.53 32.52
C PHE A 222 -5.26 -0.32 31.27
N THR A 223 -5.31 -1.30 30.37
CA THR A 223 -6.07 -1.24 29.11
C THR A 223 -7.29 -2.14 29.16
N SER A 224 -8.33 -1.80 28.40
CA SER A 224 -9.60 -2.52 28.40
C SER A 224 -9.93 -3.01 27.00
N CYS A 225 -9.93 -4.34 26.81
CA CYS A 225 -10.21 -4.95 25.52
C CYS A 225 -11.58 -4.51 24.94
N PRO A 226 -12.70 -4.52 25.68
CA PRO A 226 -13.97 -4.02 25.15
C PRO A 226 -13.93 -2.57 24.69
N LYS A 227 -13.21 -1.68 25.40
CA LYS A 227 -13.09 -0.27 25.02
C LYS A 227 -12.25 -0.10 23.75
N GLU A 228 -11.13 -0.81 23.61
CA GLU A 228 -10.30 -0.73 22.40
C GLU A 228 -10.98 -1.41 21.20
N LEU A 229 -11.77 -2.48 21.41
CA LEU A 229 -12.63 -3.07 20.37
C LEU A 229 -13.62 -2.03 19.83
N GLN A 230 -14.37 -1.35 20.72
CA GLN A 230 -15.34 -0.33 20.31
C GLN A 230 -14.65 0.85 19.61
N LYS A 231 -13.55 1.35 20.18
CA LYS A 231 -12.80 2.45 19.58
C LYS A 231 -12.25 2.09 18.19
N SER A 232 -11.80 0.86 17.99
CA SER A 232 -11.36 0.39 16.67
C SER A 232 -12.52 0.39 15.68
N LEU A 233 -13.70 -0.07 16.09
CA LEU A 233 -14.92 0.00 15.29
C LEU A 233 -15.29 1.43 14.90
N ASP A 234 -15.27 2.36 15.87
CA ASP A 234 -15.55 3.78 15.62
C ASP A 234 -14.55 4.37 14.61
N LEU A 235 -13.26 4.05 14.73
CA LEU A 235 -12.23 4.49 13.77
C LEU A 235 -12.44 3.91 12.36
N ILE A 236 -12.86 2.64 12.26
CA ILE A 236 -13.21 2.00 10.99
C ILE A 236 -14.38 2.71 10.31
N GLN A 237 -15.39 3.12 11.08
CA GLN A 237 -16.61 3.73 10.55
C GLN A 237 -16.40 5.21 10.20
N ASP A 238 -15.77 5.97 11.10
CA ASP A 238 -15.81 7.43 11.06
C ASP A 238 -14.54 8.08 10.49
N VAL A 239 -13.40 7.38 10.53
CA VAL A 239 -12.09 7.97 10.22
C VAL A 239 -11.44 7.32 9.01
N LEU A 240 -11.35 6.00 9.00
CA LEU A 240 -10.64 5.24 7.98
C LEU A 240 -11.14 5.54 6.54
N PRO A 241 -12.45 5.61 6.24
CA PRO A 241 -12.92 5.80 4.87
C PRO A 241 -12.41 7.10 4.25
N GLY A 242 -12.47 8.21 4.99
CA GLY A 242 -12.02 9.52 4.52
C GLY A 242 -10.50 9.59 4.33
N ASN A 243 -9.73 8.90 5.16
CA ASN A 243 -8.28 8.87 4.98
C ASN A 243 -7.86 7.98 3.79
N LEU A 244 -8.52 6.85 3.58
CA LEU A 244 -8.31 5.99 2.41
C LEU A 244 -8.61 6.75 1.11
N ASP A 245 -9.71 7.50 1.06
CA ASP A 245 -10.07 8.31 -0.12
C ASP A 245 -8.97 9.33 -0.46
N ARG A 246 -8.38 9.99 0.54
CA ARG A 246 -7.26 10.93 0.33
C ARG A 246 -6.00 10.22 -0.15
N LEU A 247 -5.66 9.08 0.46
CA LEU A 247 -4.51 8.27 0.05
C LEU A 247 -4.65 7.83 -1.41
N TYR A 248 -5.82 7.31 -1.79
CA TYR A 248 -6.09 6.83 -3.14
C TYR A 248 -6.11 7.98 -4.16
N ALA A 249 -6.65 9.15 -3.80
CA ALA A 249 -6.53 10.34 -4.65
C ALA A 249 -5.07 10.72 -4.92
N GLY A 250 -4.21 10.66 -3.90
CA GLY A 250 -2.77 10.90 -4.04
C GLY A 250 -2.09 9.87 -4.95
N LEU A 251 -2.38 8.59 -4.76
CA LEU A 251 -1.81 7.49 -5.53
C LEU A 251 -2.24 7.49 -7.00
N LYS A 252 -3.50 7.84 -7.28
CA LYS A 252 -4.04 7.92 -8.65
C LYS A 252 -3.21 8.85 -9.54
N ASN A 253 -2.62 9.89 -8.97
CA ASN A 253 -1.77 10.84 -9.70
C ASN A 253 -0.33 10.34 -9.94
N LYS A 254 0.05 9.17 -9.38
CA LYS A 254 1.38 8.59 -9.52
C LYS A 254 1.44 7.47 -10.56
N VAL A 255 0.32 6.82 -10.82
CA VAL A 255 0.20 5.74 -11.80
C VAL A 255 -0.05 6.31 -13.20
N LYS A 256 0.47 5.68 -14.24
CA LYS A 256 0.11 6.03 -15.63
C LYS A 256 -1.40 5.82 -15.84
N PRO A 257 -2.05 6.51 -16.79
CA PRO A 257 -3.42 6.18 -17.17
C PRO A 257 -3.54 4.68 -17.51
N GLY A 258 -4.74 4.09 -17.41
CA GLY A 258 -5.02 2.68 -17.74
C GLY A 258 -4.25 1.60 -16.94
N ARG A 259 -3.34 2.00 -16.06
CA ARG A 259 -2.59 1.13 -15.16
C ARG A 259 -3.28 1.00 -13.79
N LYS A 260 -2.86 -0.01 -13.03
CA LYS A 260 -3.57 -0.45 -11.83
C LYS A 260 -2.76 -0.22 -10.55
N ILE A 261 -3.50 0.09 -9.49
CA ILE A 261 -3.05 0.15 -8.11
C ILE A 261 -3.71 -1.02 -7.37
N TYR A 262 -2.91 -1.95 -6.87
CA TYR A 262 -3.39 -3.12 -6.14
C TYR A 262 -3.39 -2.85 -4.64
N VAL A 263 -4.58 -2.85 -4.06
CA VAL A 263 -4.79 -2.57 -2.64
C VAL A 263 -4.98 -3.89 -1.91
N THR A 264 -4.02 -4.27 -1.07
CA THR A 264 -4.11 -5.52 -0.30
C THR A 264 -4.98 -5.33 0.94
N GLY A 265 -5.82 -6.33 1.24
CA GLY A 265 -6.53 -6.41 2.52
C GLY A 265 -5.67 -6.94 3.67
N TYR A 266 -6.35 -7.44 4.70
CA TYR A 266 -5.78 -8.17 5.83
C TYR A 266 -6.44 -9.55 5.96
N ALA A 267 -5.77 -10.50 6.60
CA ALA A 267 -6.37 -11.78 6.97
C ALA A 267 -6.79 -11.79 8.44
N THR A 268 -7.88 -12.49 8.74
CA THR A 268 -8.33 -12.80 10.10
C THR A 268 -7.25 -13.58 10.82
N PHE A 269 -7.08 -13.30 12.11
CA PHE A 269 -5.94 -13.82 12.86
C PHE A 269 -6.16 -15.20 13.45
N PHE A 270 -7.43 -15.54 13.71
CA PHE A 270 -7.78 -16.73 14.46
C PHE A 270 -8.78 -17.60 13.70
N ASP A 271 -8.65 -18.92 13.80
CA ASP A 271 -9.82 -19.78 13.73
C ASP A 271 -10.66 -19.55 14.99
N ASN A 272 -11.94 -19.26 14.85
CA ASN A 272 -12.90 -19.02 15.94
C ASN A 272 -14.01 -20.08 15.99
N THR A 273 -13.89 -21.17 15.22
CA THR A 273 -14.90 -22.23 15.13
C THR A 273 -14.75 -23.32 16.21
N THR A 274 -13.64 -23.30 16.94
CA THR A 274 -13.31 -24.27 17.99
C THR A 274 -13.19 -23.59 19.35
N THR A 275 -13.28 -24.34 20.45
CA THR A 275 -13.04 -23.85 21.82
C THR A 275 -11.64 -24.19 22.36
N LEU A 276 -10.78 -24.81 21.54
CA LEU A 276 -9.45 -25.30 21.97
C LEU A 276 -8.58 -24.19 22.57
N CYS A 277 -8.71 -22.97 22.06
CA CYS A 277 -7.96 -21.80 22.53
C CYS A 277 -8.62 -21.03 23.67
N ASP A 278 -9.78 -21.45 24.18
CA ASP A 278 -10.53 -20.64 25.16
C ASP A 278 -9.81 -20.53 26.51
N HIS A 279 -8.81 -21.38 26.75
CA HIS A 279 -7.94 -21.36 27.92
C HIS A 279 -6.51 -20.85 27.63
N VAL A 280 -6.21 -20.48 26.39
CA VAL A 280 -4.90 -19.97 25.98
C VAL A 280 -4.81 -18.48 26.30
N SER A 281 -3.71 -18.05 26.90
CA SER A 281 -3.41 -16.63 27.11
C SER A 281 -1.99 -16.33 26.65
N TRP A 282 -1.84 -15.20 25.96
CA TRP A 282 -0.55 -14.62 25.61
C TRP A 282 -0.26 -13.39 26.46
N ASN A 283 -0.85 -13.28 27.64
CA ASN A 283 -0.51 -12.25 28.60
C ASN A 283 1.01 -12.27 28.89
N PHE A 284 1.61 -11.09 29.08
CA PHE A 284 2.99 -11.01 29.54
C PHE A 284 3.10 -11.44 31.00
N TRP A 285 4.09 -12.26 31.31
CA TRP A 285 4.27 -12.98 32.58
C TRP A 285 4.34 -12.12 33.85
N PHE A 286 4.53 -10.80 33.75
CA PHE A 286 4.55 -9.88 34.90
C PHE A 286 3.19 -9.22 35.16
N ASN A 287 2.20 -9.40 34.28
CA ASN A 287 0.84 -8.92 34.52
C ASN A 287 -0.02 -10.07 35.06
N VAL A 288 -0.24 -10.08 36.37
CA VAL A 288 -1.05 -11.12 37.05
C VAL A 288 -2.49 -10.68 37.31
N ILE A 289 -2.88 -9.49 36.85
CA ILE A 289 -4.20 -8.90 37.11
C ILE A 289 -5.09 -9.11 35.88
N ASP A 290 -6.20 -9.82 36.07
CA ASP A 290 -7.27 -10.01 35.06
C ASP A 290 -6.76 -10.55 33.71
N THR A 291 -6.22 -11.78 33.74
CA THR A 291 -5.67 -12.47 32.57
C THR A 291 -6.74 -12.64 31.47
N GLN A 292 -6.42 -12.14 30.27
CA GLN A 292 -7.27 -12.28 29.10
C GLN A 292 -6.93 -13.58 28.35
N TYR A 293 -7.95 -14.40 28.14
CA TYR A 293 -7.86 -15.65 27.37
C TYR A 293 -8.40 -15.48 25.97
N LEU A 294 -7.82 -16.17 24.98
CA LEU A 294 -8.24 -16.18 23.57
C LEU A 294 -9.54 -16.97 23.35
N THR A 295 -10.59 -16.61 24.09
CA THR A 295 -11.94 -17.17 23.96
C THR A 295 -12.46 -17.03 22.54
N SER A 296 -13.33 -17.95 22.14
CA SER A 296 -14.06 -17.93 20.88
C SER A 296 -14.74 -16.58 20.63
N ASP A 297 -15.39 -15.99 21.64
CA ASP A 297 -15.97 -14.63 21.55
C ASP A 297 -14.92 -13.56 21.24
N ARG A 298 -13.76 -13.58 21.92
CA ARG A 298 -12.70 -12.60 21.67
C ARG A 298 -12.11 -12.74 20.27
N ARG A 299 -11.78 -13.98 19.87
CA ARG A 299 -11.28 -14.29 18.53
C ARG A 299 -12.27 -13.85 17.45
N THR A 300 -13.57 -14.08 17.69
CA THR A 300 -14.65 -13.64 16.80
C THR A 300 -14.66 -12.12 16.64
N ARG A 301 -14.70 -11.36 17.75
CA ARG A 301 -14.74 -9.89 17.70
C ARG A 301 -13.50 -9.29 17.03
N MET A 302 -12.32 -9.85 17.28
CA MET A 302 -11.09 -9.41 16.62
C MET A 302 -11.12 -9.70 15.11
N ASN A 303 -11.60 -10.87 14.71
CA ASN A 303 -11.78 -11.20 13.30
C ASN A 303 -12.83 -10.30 12.63
N GLU A 304 -13.93 -9.97 13.31
CA GLU A 304 -14.96 -9.06 12.80
C GLU A 304 -14.40 -7.66 12.52
N LEU A 305 -13.48 -7.14 13.34
CA LEU A 305 -12.80 -5.86 13.07
C LEU A 305 -11.88 -5.93 11.84
N VAL A 306 -11.19 -7.05 11.63
CA VAL A 306 -10.40 -7.27 10.40
C VAL A 306 -11.32 -7.26 9.18
N LEU A 307 -12.44 -7.99 9.24
CA LEU A 307 -13.43 -8.02 8.17
C LEU A 307 -14.06 -6.64 7.92
N ALA A 308 -14.37 -5.88 8.97
CA ALA A 308 -14.89 -4.52 8.86
C ALA A 308 -13.88 -3.55 8.23
N THR A 309 -12.59 -3.67 8.59
CA THR A 309 -11.50 -2.90 7.99
C THR A 309 -11.36 -3.26 6.50
N ASN A 310 -11.40 -4.54 6.14
CA ASN A 310 -11.40 -4.99 4.75
C ASN A 310 -12.59 -4.45 3.96
N ALA A 311 -13.79 -4.45 4.55
CA ALA A 311 -14.98 -3.88 3.92
C ALA A 311 -14.83 -2.38 3.65
N ALA A 312 -14.27 -1.63 4.61
CA ALA A 312 -13.96 -0.20 4.43
C ALA A 312 -12.94 0.04 3.31
N ILE A 313 -11.89 -0.79 3.23
CA ILE A 313 -10.89 -0.76 2.16
C ILE A 313 -11.52 -1.05 0.81
N GLN A 314 -12.31 -2.12 0.70
CA GLN A 314 -12.98 -2.50 -0.54
C GLN A 314 -13.95 -1.41 -1.01
N ALA A 315 -14.71 -0.80 -0.09
CA ALA A 315 -15.58 0.32 -0.41
C ALA A 315 -14.80 1.55 -0.90
N ALA A 316 -13.65 1.86 -0.30
CA ALA A 316 -12.79 2.94 -0.75
C ALA A 316 -12.17 2.67 -2.13
N VAL A 317 -11.77 1.43 -2.41
CA VAL A 317 -11.32 0.99 -3.74
C VAL A 317 -12.41 1.22 -4.79
N GLN A 318 -13.65 0.83 -4.49
CA GLN A 318 -14.79 1.06 -5.39
C GLN A 318 -15.03 2.55 -5.64
N ARG A 319 -14.96 3.40 -4.61
CA ARG A 319 -15.09 4.87 -4.76
C ARG A 319 -13.95 5.49 -5.57
N ALA A 320 -12.73 4.97 -5.45
CA ALA A 320 -11.55 5.49 -6.17
C ALA A 320 -11.58 5.19 -7.68
N GLY A 321 -12.35 4.17 -8.08
CA GLY A 321 -12.66 3.83 -9.46
C GLY A 321 -11.66 2.87 -10.10
N ASP A 322 -11.77 2.71 -11.42
CA ASP A 322 -11.16 1.60 -12.17
C ASP A 322 -9.63 1.50 -12.08
N ALA A 323 -8.92 2.55 -11.67
CA ALA A 323 -7.48 2.47 -11.45
C ALA A 323 -7.10 1.61 -10.22
N PHE A 324 -8.06 1.28 -9.36
CA PHE A 324 -7.82 0.54 -8.11
C PHE A 324 -8.46 -0.85 -8.17
N GLU A 325 -7.73 -1.84 -7.66
CA GLU A 325 -8.21 -3.21 -7.53
C GLU A 325 -7.91 -3.74 -6.12
N TYR A 326 -8.94 -4.30 -5.47
CA TYR A 326 -8.81 -4.90 -4.14
C TYR A 326 -8.29 -6.33 -4.26
N VAL A 327 -7.28 -6.65 -3.46
CA VAL A 327 -6.67 -7.98 -3.36
C VAL A 327 -6.88 -8.53 -1.94
N GLY A 328 -7.98 -9.24 -1.77
CA GLY A 328 -8.29 -9.99 -0.54
C GLY A 328 -7.58 -11.34 -0.53
N TYR A 329 -7.02 -11.72 0.63
CA TYR A 329 -6.30 -12.99 0.81
C TYR A 329 -6.71 -13.79 2.04
N ASP A 330 -7.68 -13.32 2.82
CA ASP A 330 -8.15 -13.95 4.06
C ASP A 330 -8.63 -15.40 3.86
N GLU A 331 -9.37 -15.66 2.77
CA GLU A 331 -9.87 -16.98 2.44
C GLU A 331 -8.75 -18.01 2.26
N TYR A 332 -7.58 -17.58 1.77
CA TYR A 332 -6.42 -18.45 1.57
C TYR A 332 -5.73 -18.77 2.89
N PHE A 333 -5.72 -17.83 3.84
CA PHE A 333 -5.20 -18.08 5.19
C PHE A 333 -6.08 -19.09 5.93
N THR A 334 -7.39 -18.97 5.76
CA THR A 334 -8.36 -19.95 6.27
C THR A 334 -8.20 -21.31 5.60
N ALA A 335 -8.18 -21.37 4.27
CA ALA A 335 -8.08 -22.63 3.52
C ALA A 335 -6.77 -23.39 3.79
N ARG A 336 -5.69 -22.65 4.09
CA ARG A 336 -4.37 -23.22 4.45
C ARG A 336 -4.24 -23.54 5.93
N ARG A 337 -5.25 -23.24 6.76
CA ARG A 337 -5.21 -23.39 8.22
C ARG A 337 -3.98 -22.69 8.82
N GLY A 338 -3.71 -21.50 8.30
CA GLY A 338 -2.51 -20.73 8.61
C GLY A 338 -2.68 -19.68 9.69
N ARG A 339 -3.85 -19.65 10.33
CA ARG A 339 -4.16 -18.73 11.42
C ARG A 339 -3.77 -19.35 12.77
N PHE A 340 -3.88 -18.56 13.83
CA PHE A 340 -3.78 -19.06 15.19
C PHE A 340 -5.06 -19.83 15.57
N CYS A 341 -4.95 -20.74 16.53
CA CYS A 341 -6.08 -21.47 17.10
C CYS A 341 -6.84 -22.40 16.14
N GLU A 342 -6.18 -22.82 15.06
CA GLU A 342 -6.71 -23.76 14.07
C GLU A 342 -7.01 -25.13 14.70
N ALA A 343 -8.06 -25.82 14.25
CA ALA A 343 -8.46 -27.08 14.88
C ALA A 343 -7.30 -28.11 14.97
N GLY A 344 -7.17 -28.79 16.10
CA GLY A 344 -6.09 -29.77 16.31
C GLY A 344 -4.70 -29.18 16.54
N VAL A 345 -4.59 -27.85 16.68
CA VAL A 345 -3.37 -27.17 17.12
C VAL A 345 -3.47 -26.86 18.61
N GLN A 346 -2.41 -27.19 19.37
CA GLN A 346 -2.28 -26.83 20.78
C GLN A 346 -1.42 -25.56 20.87
N GLU A 347 -2.06 -24.41 21.04
CA GLU A 347 -1.34 -23.12 21.15
C GLU A 347 -0.71 -22.94 22.55
N PRO A 348 0.44 -22.23 22.67
CA PRO A 348 1.23 -21.63 21.59
C PRO A 348 2.04 -22.66 20.79
N ASP A 349 2.14 -22.50 19.46
CA ASP A 349 2.90 -23.38 18.56
C ASP A 349 3.56 -22.55 17.44
N ALA A 350 4.50 -21.70 17.84
CA ALA A 350 5.00 -20.60 17.02
C ALA A 350 5.69 -21.04 15.71
N ASP A 351 6.29 -22.22 15.69
CA ASP A 351 7.00 -22.79 14.54
C ASP A 351 6.19 -23.90 13.85
N ARG A 352 4.88 -23.94 14.11
CA ARG A 352 3.99 -24.90 13.48
C ARG A 352 4.08 -24.82 11.97
N LYS A 353 4.31 -25.97 11.34
CA LYS A 353 4.25 -26.08 9.87
C LYS A 353 2.89 -25.62 9.34
N GLY A 354 2.94 -24.66 8.42
CA GLY A 354 1.76 -24.09 7.77
C GLY A 354 1.16 -22.88 8.48
N LEU A 355 1.70 -22.44 9.62
CA LEU A 355 1.36 -21.16 10.20
C LEU A 355 1.79 -20.02 9.25
N LEU A 356 0.88 -19.08 8.99
CA LEU A 356 1.08 -17.99 8.03
C LEU A 356 1.26 -16.62 8.70
N PHE A 357 1.15 -16.54 10.03
CA PHE A 357 1.47 -15.36 10.81
C PHE A 357 2.63 -15.65 11.77
N PHE A 358 3.46 -14.67 12.07
CA PHE A 358 4.40 -14.81 13.16
C PHE A 358 3.64 -14.89 14.48
N GLU A 359 3.87 -15.94 15.26
CA GLU A 359 3.47 -16.04 16.66
C GLU A 359 4.60 -15.54 17.56
N ARG A 360 4.28 -15.27 18.83
CA ARG A 360 5.30 -15.02 19.85
C ARG A 360 6.25 -16.23 19.92
N SER A 361 7.55 -15.98 19.91
CA SER A 361 8.60 -17.00 19.97
C SER A 361 8.78 -17.85 18.71
N THR A 362 8.29 -17.40 17.55
CA THR A 362 8.64 -18.04 16.26
C THR A 362 10.17 -17.99 16.11
N GLU A 363 10.83 -19.13 16.04
CA GLU A 363 12.25 -19.23 15.76
C GLU A 363 12.49 -18.71 14.34
N SER A 364 13.29 -17.65 14.18
CA SER A 364 13.81 -17.31 12.87
C SER A 364 14.66 -18.51 12.44
N VAL A 365 14.22 -19.26 11.43
CA VAL A 365 15.01 -20.31 10.79
C VAL A 365 16.14 -19.66 9.97
N ASP A 366 16.95 -18.84 10.63
CA ASP A 366 18.28 -18.42 10.24
C ASP A 366 18.97 -17.82 11.48
N MET A 367 19.61 -18.68 12.27
CA MET A 367 20.48 -18.24 13.35
C MET A 367 21.77 -17.67 12.75
N THR A 368 21.77 -16.38 12.39
CA THR A 368 22.82 -15.55 12.95
C THR A 368 22.31 -15.00 14.27
N PRO A 369 22.89 -15.40 15.41
CA PRO A 369 22.69 -14.64 16.62
C PRO A 369 23.19 -13.23 16.30
N LEU A 370 22.29 -12.24 16.24
CA LEU A 370 22.67 -10.84 16.45
C LEU A 370 23.02 -10.67 17.94
N GLY A 371 24.01 -11.44 18.38
CA GLY A 371 24.87 -11.00 19.46
C GLY A 371 25.36 -9.62 19.06
N ARG A 372 25.20 -8.65 19.96
CA ARG A 372 25.79 -7.31 19.86
C ARG A 372 27.08 -7.41 19.05
N ARG A 373 27.12 -6.83 17.84
CA ARG A 373 28.39 -6.65 17.14
C ARG A 373 29.29 -5.94 18.13
N LYS A 374 30.30 -6.66 18.64
CA LYS A 374 31.45 -6.05 19.28
C LYS A 374 31.94 -5.03 18.27
N ILE A 375 31.84 -3.76 18.63
CA ILE A 375 32.53 -2.69 17.92
C ILE A 375 33.98 -3.14 17.87
N ALA A 376 34.46 -3.46 16.67
CA ALA A 376 35.87 -3.61 16.44
C ALA A 376 36.48 -2.22 16.63
N ALA A 377 37.04 -1.97 17.81
CA ALA A 377 38.03 -0.92 17.95
C ALA A 377 39.26 -1.36 17.14
N PRO A 378 39.78 -0.47 16.31
CA PRO A 378 41.13 0.00 16.56
C PRO A 378 41.07 1.47 16.97
N GLU A 379 41.96 1.85 17.88
CA GLU A 379 42.13 3.19 18.44
C GLU A 379 41.15 3.56 19.57
N LEU A 380 41.44 3.11 20.78
CA LEU A 380 42.00 4.00 21.79
C LEU A 380 42.57 3.17 22.94
N SER A 381 43.81 3.49 23.29
CA SER A 381 44.61 2.96 24.39
C SER A 381 43.97 3.12 25.78
N GLY A 382 44.20 2.14 26.67
CA GLY A 382 44.52 2.42 28.09
C GLY A 382 43.67 1.72 29.17
N SER A 383 44.37 0.93 30.00
CA SER A 383 44.15 0.59 31.44
C SER A 383 42.82 -0.04 31.89
N GLU A 384 42.75 -1.31 32.29
CA GLU A 384 43.13 -1.95 33.58
C GLU A 384 42.02 -1.99 34.67
N ALA A 385 41.84 -3.20 35.24
CA ALA A 385 41.24 -3.59 36.54
C ALA A 385 39.72 -3.38 36.76
N GLY A 386 38.94 -4.25 37.42
CA GLY A 386 39.19 -5.51 38.13
C GLY A 386 37.88 -6.04 38.77
N THR A 387 37.77 -7.38 38.83
CA THR A 387 37.22 -8.26 39.91
C THR A 387 35.98 -7.92 40.76
N ALA A 388 35.08 -8.92 40.82
CA ALA A 388 34.39 -9.50 42.02
C ALA A 388 33.33 -8.64 42.77
N ALA A 389 32.31 -9.14 43.49
CA ALA A 389 31.60 -10.41 43.70
C ALA A 389 30.46 -10.13 44.74
N LEU A 390 29.65 -11.16 45.08
CA LEU A 390 28.85 -11.35 46.32
C LEU A 390 27.46 -10.68 46.38
N GLN A 391 26.33 -11.42 46.39
CA GLN A 391 25.72 -12.32 47.40
C GLN A 391 24.79 -11.63 48.43
N GLY A 392 23.48 -11.91 48.30
CA GLY A 392 22.56 -12.41 49.34
C GLY A 392 22.02 -11.49 50.45
N ARG A 393 20.68 -11.49 50.66
CA ARG A 393 19.99 -11.96 51.90
C ARG A 393 18.46 -11.75 51.88
N GLN A 394 17.81 -12.53 52.74
CA GLN A 394 16.40 -12.88 52.92
C GLN A 394 15.67 -12.03 54.00
N ALA A 395 14.32 -12.00 53.93
CA ALA A 395 13.28 -12.04 55.01
C ALA A 395 13.21 -10.85 56.03
N ASP A 396 12.08 -10.33 56.59
CA ASP A 396 10.68 -10.74 56.86
C ASP A 396 9.74 -9.50 57.14
N ASP A 397 8.42 -9.75 57.05
CA ASP A 397 7.21 -9.28 57.80
C ASP A 397 6.64 -7.82 57.91
N ASP A 398 5.38 -7.72 57.44
CA ASP A 398 4.10 -7.16 57.99
C ASP A 398 3.98 -5.73 58.61
N ASP A 399 3.08 -4.91 58.05
CA ASP A 399 1.91 -4.31 58.73
C ASP A 399 1.15 -3.36 57.77
N GLY A 400 -0.16 -3.55 57.68
CA GLY A 400 -1.07 -2.82 56.81
C GLY A 400 -1.51 -1.49 57.41
N THR A 401 -1.13 -0.39 56.76
CA THR A 401 -1.95 0.83 56.72
C THR A 401 -1.99 1.35 55.28
N GLU A 402 -3.11 1.05 54.61
CA GLU A 402 -3.33 1.33 53.20
C GLU A 402 -3.42 2.85 52.95
N VAL A 403 -2.29 3.44 52.57
CA VAL A 403 -2.25 4.80 52.03
C VAL A 403 -2.72 4.73 50.58
N SER A 404 -3.84 5.38 50.25
CA SER A 404 -4.35 5.38 48.87
C SER A 404 -3.28 5.84 47.88
N PHE A 405 -3.17 5.11 46.77
CA PHE A 405 -2.14 5.27 45.74
C PHE A 405 -2.01 6.72 45.22
N GLU A 406 -3.12 7.45 45.15
CA GLU A 406 -3.14 8.85 44.75
C GLU A 406 -2.39 9.77 45.74
N LYS A 407 -2.44 9.46 47.04
CA LYS A 407 -1.79 10.24 48.09
C LYS A 407 -0.28 9.98 48.14
N TYR A 408 0.15 8.76 47.81
CA TYR A 408 1.58 8.43 47.64
C TYR A 408 2.20 9.21 46.47
N ILE A 409 1.52 9.24 45.33
CA ILE A 409 2.00 9.97 44.14
C ILE A 409 2.05 11.48 44.40
N THR A 410 1.02 12.04 45.05
CA THR A 410 0.95 13.48 45.31
C THR A 410 2.03 13.94 46.29
N ASN A 411 2.30 13.16 47.34
CA ASN A 411 3.36 13.47 48.32
C ASN A 411 4.76 13.33 47.71
N ALA A 412 5.00 12.30 46.90
CA ALA A 412 6.30 12.10 46.23
C ALA A 412 6.63 13.23 45.25
N ILE A 413 5.64 13.74 44.54
CA ILE A 413 5.81 14.87 43.60
C ILE A 413 6.04 16.19 44.35
N ALA A 414 5.34 16.41 45.47
CA ALA A 414 5.52 17.59 46.31
C ALA A 414 6.90 17.62 46.99
N GLU A 415 7.36 16.48 47.49
CA GLU A 415 8.65 16.36 48.19
C GLU A 415 9.84 16.47 47.22
N ALA A 416 9.70 15.93 46.01
CA ALA A 416 10.70 16.07 44.94
C ALA A 416 10.82 17.51 44.42
N ARG A 417 9.71 18.27 44.37
CA ARG A 417 9.71 19.69 43.97
C ARG A 417 10.24 20.62 45.07
N ALA A 418 10.02 20.26 46.35
CA ALA A 418 10.50 21.06 47.48
C ALA A 418 12.02 20.95 47.69
N LYS A 419 12.65 19.85 47.28
CA LYS A 419 14.07 19.58 47.54
C LYS A 419 15.04 20.13 46.48
N ASN A 420 14.59 20.44 45.25
CA ASN A 420 15.46 21.14 44.30
C ASN A 420 14.71 21.82 43.14
N PRO A 421 14.38 23.13 43.25
CA PRO A 421 13.60 23.85 42.24
C PRO A 421 14.37 24.22 40.96
N SER A 422 15.64 23.81 40.79
CA SER A 422 16.43 24.09 39.57
C SER A 422 17.53 23.05 39.31
N LEU A 423 17.31 22.09 38.40
CA LEU A 423 18.42 21.32 37.80
C LEU A 423 18.17 20.95 36.32
N VAL A 424 19.24 21.09 35.53
CA VAL A 424 19.38 21.07 34.05
C VAL A 424 20.52 20.06 33.75
N ALA A 425 20.43 19.14 32.77
CA ALA A 425 21.53 18.22 32.43
C ALA A 425 21.74 17.83 30.93
N SER A 426 22.91 18.21 30.39
CA SER A 426 23.74 17.56 29.35
C SER A 426 23.41 16.30 28.60
N LEU A 427 23.86 16.17 27.34
CA LEU A 427 25.03 15.29 27.07
C LEU A 427 26.21 16.09 26.45
N PRO A 428 27.46 15.62 26.56
CA PRO A 428 28.40 15.72 27.68
C PRO A 428 29.12 17.09 27.73
N ASP A 429 28.46 18.14 28.26
CA ASP A 429 29.04 19.42 28.72
C ASP A 429 27.91 20.29 29.33
N ASN A 430 27.67 20.14 30.64
CA ASN A 430 26.48 20.58 31.41
C ASN A 430 25.38 21.50 30.75
N ARG A 431 24.46 20.95 29.93
CA ARG A 431 23.27 21.52 29.21
C ARG A 431 22.08 20.55 28.93
N ALA A 432 20.97 20.73 29.66
CA ALA A 432 19.71 19.95 29.63
C ALA A 432 19.21 19.40 28.29
N PHE A 433 18.97 18.08 28.23
CA PHE A 433 17.91 17.52 27.38
C PHE A 433 16.57 17.57 28.16
N ARG A 434 15.61 18.37 27.68
CA ARG A 434 14.22 18.25 28.10
C ARG A 434 13.71 16.89 27.65
N ALA A 435 13.22 16.05 28.57
CA ALA A 435 12.37 14.93 28.21
C ALA A 435 11.19 15.48 27.38
N ARG A 436 11.18 15.18 26.07
CA ARG A 436 9.97 15.31 25.29
C ARG A 436 8.98 14.27 25.83
N ALA A 437 7.73 14.67 26.00
CA ALA A 437 6.64 13.73 26.04
C ALA A 437 6.77 12.77 24.83
N GLY A 438 6.78 11.46 25.09
CA GLY A 438 6.73 10.43 24.05
C GLY A 438 8.05 9.67 23.82
N LEU A 439 8.42 8.79 24.75
CA LEU A 439 9.16 7.58 24.38
C LEU A 439 8.14 6.59 23.80
N LYS A 440 8.23 6.30 22.49
CA LYS A 440 7.44 5.22 21.89
C LYS A 440 8.14 3.90 22.15
N MET A 441 7.44 2.95 22.75
CA MET A 441 7.91 1.57 23.00
C MET A 441 8.48 0.88 21.74
N SER A 442 8.07 1.33 20.55
CA SER A 442 8.63 0.92 19.26
C SER A 442 10.13 1.13 19.10
N GLN A 443 10.79 1.87 20.01
CA GLN A 443 12.25 2.08 20.00
C GLN A 443 13.03 1.05 20.85
N PHE A 444 12.36 0.23 21.67
CA PHE A 444 13.01 -0.74 22.58
C PHE A 444 12.60 -2.19 22.33
N ILE A 445 11.64 -2.40 21.42
CA ILE A 445 11.15 -3.70 21.02
C ILE A 445 11.75 -4.02 19.65
N GLY A 446 12.56 -5.08 19.58
CA GLY A 446 13.11 -5.59 18.32
C GLY A 446 12.01 -6.07 17.37
N ASP A 447 12.36 -6.21 16.09
CA ASP A 447 11.41 -6.60 15.05
C ASP A 447 10.79 -7.98 15.31
N ASP A 448 11.47 -8.87 16.03
CA ASP A 448 10.95 -10.19 16.44
C ASP A 448 9.64 -10.14 17.24
N PHE A 449 9.39 -9.05 17.96
CA PHE A 449 8.14 -8.86 18.68
C PHE A 449 7.15 -7.98 17.92
N LYS A 450 7.64 -7.02 17.13
CA LYS A 450 6.78 -6.19 16.26
C LYS A 450 6.19 -6.99 15.10
N ARG A 451 6.85 -8.06 14.66
CA ARG A 451 6.39 -8.94 13.58
C ARG A 451 5.23 -9.82 13.98
N VAL A 452 4.97 -10.04 15.27
CA VAL A 452 3.86 -10.92 15.69
C VAL A 452 2.54 -10.39 15.11
N PHE A 453 1.66 -11.28 14.63
CA PHE A 453 0.48 -11.00 13.80
C PHE A 453 0.75 -10.54 12.36
N HIS A 454 2.00 -10.38 11.92
CA HIS A 454 2.33 -10.11 10.51
C HIS A 454 2.52 -11.42 9.73
N PRO A 455 2.31 -11.41 8.41
CA PRO A 455 2.49 -12.60 7.60
C PRO A 455 3.95 -13.13 7.67
N GLN A 456 4.09 -14.44 7.78
CA GLN A 456 5.35 -15.14 7.54
C GLN A 456 5.69 -15.12 6.03
N PRO A 457 6.92 -15.49 5.62
CA PRO A 457 7.29 -15.64 4.21
C PRO A 457 6.25 -16.38 3.36
N ALA A 458 5.70 -17.49 3.86
CA ALA A 458 4.64 -18.23 3.15
C ALA A 458 3.35 -17.42 2.97
N GLY A 459 2.96 -16.60 3.96
CA GLY A 459 1.83 -15.69 3.86
C GLY A 459 2.08 -14.58 2.84
N HIS A 460 3.28 -14.00 2.84
CA HIS A 460 3.70 -13.02 1.83
C HIS A 460 3.72 -13.60 0.41
N ALA A 461 4.14 -14.85 0.24
CA ALA A 461 4.10 -15.54 -1.04
C ALA A 461 2.66 -15.70 -1.57
N ILE A 462 1.69 -15.98 -0.69
CA ILE A 462 0.26 -16.00 -1.09
C ILE A 462 -0.17 -14.63 -1.60
N ILE A 463 0.14 -13.56 -0.87
CA ILE A 463 -0.23 -12.19 -1.25
C ILE A 463 0.42 -11.81 -2.60
N ALA A 464 1.72 -12.09 -2.76
CA ALA A 464 2.45 -11.81 -3.99
C ALA A 464 1.83 -12.52 -5.20
N ASN A 465 1.56 -13.82 -5.08
CA ASN A 465 0.94 -14.62 -6.14
C ASN A 465 -0.46 -14.11 -6.51
N LEU A 466 -1.24 -13.65 -5.54
CA LEU A 466 -2.56 -13.08 -5.82
C LEU A 466 -2.46 -11.77 -6.60
N VAL A 467 -1.56 -10.87 -6.19
CA VAL A 467 -1.32 -9.61 -6.92
C VAL A 467 -0.84 -9.89 -8.34
N VAL A 468 0.13 -10.80 -8.52
CA VAL A 468 0.63 -11.21 -9.85
C VAL A 468 -0.47 -11.83 -10.68
N GLY A 469 -1.29 -12.71 -10.09
CA GLY A 469 -2.48 -13.25 -10.74
C GLY A 469 -3.46 -12.16 -11.21
N ARG A 470 -3.64 -11.07 -10.44
CA ARG A 470 -4.47 -9.93 -10.88
C ARG A 470 -3.85 -9.18 -12.05
N MET A 471 -2.53 -9.00 -12.07
CA MET A 471 -1.82 -8.40 -13.21
C MET A 471 -2.00 -9.21 -14.50
N ILE A 472 -1.88 -10.54 -14.39
CA ILE A 472 -2.06 -11.47 -15.51
C ILE A 472 -3.51 -11.44 -16.00
N ASN A 473 -4.49 -11.51 -15.09
CA ASN A 473 -5.91 -11.45 -15.43
C ASN A 473 -6.29 -10.11 -16.08
N GLY A 474 -5.72 -9.00 -15.61
CA GLY A 474 -5.88 -7.69 -16.24
C GLY A 474 -5.37 -7.68 -17.68
N THR A 475 -4.21 -8.30 -17.92
CA THR A 475 -3.64 -8.46 -19.27
C THR A 475 -4.56 -9.31 -20.17
N ALA A 476 -5.07 -10.44 -19.67
CA ALA A 476 -6.01 -11.29 -20.38
C ALA A 476 -7.35 -10.59 -20.70
N ALA A 477 -7.88 -9.80 -19.75
CA ALA A 477 -9.11 -9.05 -19.93
C ALA A 477 -8.94 -7.96 -21.01
N ALA A 478 -7.81 -7.26 -21.01
CA ALA A 478 -7.46 -6.31 -22.06
C ALA A 478 -7.44 -6.99 -23.45
N GLN A 479 -6.84 -8.19 -23.56
CA GLN A 479 -6.87 -8.98 -24.80
C GLN A 479 -8.29 -9.40 -25.24
N THR A 480 -9.17 -9.77 -24.30
CA THR A 480 -10.53 -10.22 -24.64
C THR A 480 -11.43 -9.06 -25.07
N SER A 481 -11.36 -7.94 -24.36
CA SER A 481 -12.02 -6.68 -24.74
C SER A 481 -11.59 -6.25 -26.15
N SER A 482 -10.29 -6.41 -26.45
CA SER A 482 -9.72 -6.19 -27.78
C SER A 482 -10.39 -7.04 -28.87
N ARG A 483 -10.52 -8.35 -28.65
CA ARG A 483 -11.14 -9.28 -29.62
C ARG A 483 -12.61 -8.94 -29.87
N ASN A 484 -13.36 -8.63 -28.82
CA ASN A 484 -14.79 -8.30 -28.94
C ASN A 484 -15.00 -6.99 -29.71
N ALA A 485 -14.14 -5.99 -29.50
CA ALA A 485 -14.17 -4.74 -30.27
C ALA A 485 -13.92 -4.98 -31.77
N MET A 486 -12.98 -5.86 -32.14
CA MET A 486 -12.72 -6.23 -33.54
C MET A 486 -13.89 -6.94 -34.22
N VAL A 487 -14.59 -7.82 -33.49
CA VAL A 487 -15.79 -8.49 -34.02
C VAL A 487 -16.90 -7.47 -34.29
N ALA A 488 -17.09 -6.50 -33.39
CA ALA A 488 -18.08 -5.45 -33.55
C ALA A 488 -17.77 -4.51 -34.74
N THR A 489 -16.51 -4.11 -34.92
CA THR A 489 -16.09 -3.26 -36.05
C THR A 489 -16.11 -4.02 -37.37
N GLY A 490 -15.73 -5.31 -37.38
CA GLY A 490 -15.84 -6.20 -38.53
C GLY A 490 -17.29 -6.42 -38.97
N ALA A 491 -18.22 -6.57 -38.04
CA ALA A 491 -19.65 -6.65 -38.32
C ALA A 491 -20.21 -5.31 -38.87
N ALA A 492 -19.77 -4.17 -38.32
CA ALA A 492 -20.17 -2.85 -38.81
C ALA A 492 -19.63 -2.54 -40.22
N SER A 493 -18.39 -2.94 -40.51
CA SER A 493 -17.75 -2.88 -41.84
C SER A 493 -18.49 -3.74 -42.87
N ALA A 494 -18.85 -4.97 -42.50
CA ALA A 494 -19.63 -5.87 -43.35
C ALA A 494 -21.00 -5.28 -43.71
N CYS A 495 -21.67 -4.63 -42.75
CA CYS A 495 -22.95 -3.93 -42.98
C CYS A 495 -22.83 -2.70 -43.90
N ARG A 496 -21.70 -1.98 -43.90
CA ARG A 496 -21.48 -0.83 -44.80
C ARG A 496 -21.15 -1.23 -46.24
N SER A 497 -20.69 -2.46 -46.47
CA SER A 497 -20.30 -2.96 -47.81
C SER A 497 -21.47 -3.41 -48.71
N GLY A 498 -22.72 -3.21 -48.30
CA GLY A 498 -23.91 -3.50 -49.12
C GLY A 498 -24.16 -4.99 -49.40
N ARG A 499 -23.46 -5.92 -48.72
CA ARG A 499 -23.72 -7.36 -48.84
C ARG A 499 -24.80 -7.79 -47.84
N PRO A 500 -25.82 -8.55 -48.26
CA PRO A 500 -26.91 -8.94 -47.36
C PRO A 500 -26.40 -9.91 -46.28
N CYS A 501 -26.59 -9.55 -45.01
CA CYS A 501 -26.32 -10.41 -43.87
C CYS A 501 -27.22 -11.65 -43.92
N ARG A 502 -26.66 -12.80 -44.35
CA ARG A 502 -27.31 -14.11 -44.12
C ARG A 502 -27.13 -14.50 -42.66
N ARG A 503 -28.24 -14.58 -41.93
CA ARG A 503 -28.29 -15.24 -40.61
C ARG A 503 -27.88 -16.71 -40.77
N ARG A 504 -26.94 -17.17 -39.97
CA ARG A 504 -26.82 -18.57 -39.55
C ARG A 504 -26.89 -18.61 -38.05
#